data_AF-A0A3A0FWF1-F1
#
_entry.id   AF-A0A3A0FWF1-F1
#
_cell.length_a   1.000
_cell.length_b   1.000
_cell.length_c   1.000
_cell.angle_alpha   90.00
_cell.angle_beta   90.00
_cell.angle_gamma   90.00
#
_symmetry.space_group_name_H-M   'P 1'
#
loop_
_entity.id
_entity.type
_entity.pdbx_description
1 polymer ?
#
loop_
_entity_poly.entity_id
_entity_poly.type
_entity_poly.pdbx_seq_one_letter_code
_entity_poly.pdbx_strand_id
1 'polypeptide(L)'
;MLAPLTSWTQPVDDRSEMGLTDHLVQSASDPADHEALARHFRMEADKLRMMALAHRSMGDSYRRSKLRKAERQKEHCERIAALEEQISQEYEQLSKAHEAELSR
;
A
#
# COMPACT_ATOMS: atom_id res chain seq x y z
N MET A 1 -6.30 -36.90 23.11
CA MET A 1 -6.29 -36.56 21.67
C MET A 1 -6.23 -35.05 21.57
N LEU A 2 -5.06 -34.49 21.26
CA LEU A 2 -4.82 -33.05 21.13
C LEU A 2 -4.32 -32.81 19.70
N ALA A 3 -5.08 -32.08 18.89
CA ALA A 3 -4.66 -31.66 17.57
C ALA A 3 -3.78 -30.40 17.69
N PRO A 4 -2.70 -30.26 16.91
CA PRO A 4 -1.83 -29.09 16.99
C PRO A 4 -2.42 -27.91 16.23
N LEU A 5 -2.54 -26.77 16.91
CA LEU A 5 -2.74 -25.45 16.33
C LEU A 5 -1.41 -24.96 15.74
N THR A 6 -1.19 -25.21 14.46
CA THR A 6 -0.16 -24.52 13.67
C THR A 6 -0.74 -24.13 12.32
N SER A 7 -1.37 -22.97 12.26
CA SER A 7 -1.55 -22.20 11.02
C SER A 7 -0.96 -20.82 11.26
N TRP A 8 0.35 -20.71 11.08
CA TRP A 8 1.02 -19.46 10.82
C TRP A 8 1.65 -19.63 9.44
N THR A 9 1.47 -18.62 8.58
CA THR A 9 1.98 -18.52 7.20
C THR A 9 1.24 -19.33 6.13
N GLN A 10 0.01 -18.92 5.80
CA GLN A 10 -0.34 -18.86 4.39
C GLN A 10 0.18 -17.50 3.89
N PRO A 11 1.06 -17.45 2.87
CA PRO A 11 1.25 -16.21 2.13
C PRO A 11 -0.10 -15.89 1.50
N VAL A 12 -0.70 -14.75 1.87
CA VAL A 12 -1.72 -14.16 1.02
C VAL A 12 -1.02 -13.88 -0.30
N ASP A 13 -1.42 -14.56 -1.37
CA ASP A 13 -0.84 -14.31 -2.68
C ASP A 13 -1.33 -12.93 -3.10
N ASP A 14 -0.53 -11.89 -2.84
CA ASP A 14 -0.83 -10.48 -3.14
C ASP A 14 -1.25 -10.28 -4.62
N ARG A 15 -0.80 -11.18 -5.51
CA ARG A 15 -1.23 -11.22 -6.91
C ARG A 15 -2.72 -11.56 -7.09
N SER A 16 -3.30 -12.33 -6.16
CA SER A 16 -4.73 -12.67 -6.18
C SER A 16 -5.59 -11.50 -5.69
N GLU A 17 -5.10 -10.70 -4.74
CA GLU A 17 -5.77 -9.48 -4.27
C GLU A 17 -5.75 -8.37 -5.33
N MET A 18 -4.60 -8.17 -6.02
CA MET A 18 -4.52 -7.29 -7.19
C MET A 18 -5.50 -7.71 -8.31
N GLY A 19 -5.54 -9.01 -8.64
CA GLY A 19 -6.44 -9.52 -9.68
C GLY A 19 -7.93 -9.39 -9.33
N LEU A 20 -8.29 -9.50 -8.05
CA LEU A 20 -9.65 -9.26 -7.58
C LEU A 20 -10.01 -7.77 -7.68
N THR A 21 -9.11 -6.89 -7.26
CA THR A 21 -9.31 -5.43 -7.31
C THR A 21 -9.50 -4.95 -8.74
N ASP A 22 -8.69 -5.42 -9.69
CA ASP A 22 -8.84 -5.12 -11.12
C ASP A 22 -10.22 -5.55 -11.65
N HIS A 23 -10.70 -6.73 -11.25
CA HIS A 23 -12.03 -7.19 -11.64
C HIS A 23 -13.16 -6.33 -11.06
N LEU A 24 -13.03 -5.88 -9.80
CA LEU A 24 -14.00 -4.97 -9.18
C LEU A 24 -14.02 -3.62 -9.88
N VAL A 25 -12.85 -3.08 -10.26
CA VAL A 25 -12.76 -1.84 -11.05
C VAL A 25 -13.44 -1.98 -12.41
N GLN A 26 -13.24 -3.11 -13.10
CA GLN A 26 -13.82 -3.36 -14.41
C GLN A 26 -15.33 -3.62 -14.38
N SER A 27 -15.84 -4.14 -13.26
CA SER A 27 -17.26 -4.49 -13.11
C SER A 27 -18.11 -3.41 -12.43
N ALA A 28 -17.48 -2.39 -11.82
CA ALA A 28 -18.17 -1.26 -11.20
C ALA A 28 -19.03 -0.52 -12.22
N SER A 29 -20.34 -0.45 -11.94
CA SER A 29 -21.31 0.10 -12.89
C SER A 29 -22.37 1.00 -12.25
N ASP A 30 -22.52 0.94 -10.93
CA ASP A 30 -23.41 1.82 -10.20
C ASP A 30 -22.65 2.78 -9.27
N PRO A 31 -23.32 3.85 -8.78
CA PRO A 31 -22.66 4.81 -7.89
C PRO A 31 -22.16 4.21 -6.57
N ALA A 32 -22.79 3.15 -6.05
CA ALA A 32 -22.34 2.53 -4.81
C ALA A 32 -21.02 1.76 -4.99
N ASP A 33 -20.83 1.11 -6.15
CA ASP A 33 -19.58 0.46 -6.53
C ASP A 33 -18.43 1.47 -6.61
N HIS A 34 -18.65 2.57 -7.32
CA HIS A 34 -17.65 3.62 -7.46
C HIS A 34 -17.31 4.29 -6.13
N GLU A 35 -18.29 4.49 -5.25
CA GLU A 35 -18.05 5.03 -3.91
C GLU A 35 -17.23 4.04 -3.05
N ALA A 36 -17.52 2.75 -3.14
CA ALA A 36 -16.75 1.71 -2.44
C ALA A 36 -15.29 1.65 -2.92
N LEU A 37 -15.07 1.68 -4.24
CA LEU A 37 -13.72 1.71 -4.83
C LEU A 37 -12.96 2.98 -4.46
N ALA A 38 -13.62 4.14 -4.49
CA ALA A 38 -13.04 5.41 -4.07
C ALA A 38 -12.53 5.35 -2.63
N ARG A 39 -13.34 4.81 -1.70
CA ARG A 39 -12.94 4.60 -0.30
C ARG A 39 -11.80 3.61 -0.17
N HIS A 40 -11.86 2.48 -0.87
CA HIS A 40 -10.81 1.45 -0.84
C HIS A 40 -9.45 2.03 -1.26
N PHE A 41 -9.38 2.70 -2.41
CA PHE A 41 -8.13 3.28 -2.88
C PHE A 41 -7.63 4.43 -2.00
N ARG A 42 -8.52 5.22 -1.40
CA ARG A 42 -8.13 6.22 -0.40
C ARG A 42 -7.45 5.57 0.82
N MET A 43 -8.02 4.47 1.32
CA MET A 43 -7.44 3.71 2.43
C MET A 43 -6.06 3.13 2.09
N GLU A 44 -5.88 2.55 0.89
CA GLU A 44 -4.57 2.04 0.47
C GLU A 44 -3.54 3.17 0.28
N ALA A 45 -3.94 4.32 -0.25
CA ALA A 45 -3.08 5.49 -0.32
C ALA A 45 -2.61 5.93 1.08
N ASP A 46 -3.51 6.02 2.06
CA ASP A 46 -3.16 6.41 3.44
C ASP A 46 -2.24 5.40 4.12
N LYS A 47 -2.50 4.11 3.91
CA LYS A 47 -1.63 3.02 4.41
C LYS A 47 -0.22 3.14 3.85
N LEU A 48 -0.06 3.38 2.55
CA LEU A 48 1.25 3.54 1.92
C LEU A 48 1.96 4.82 2.39
N ARG A 49 1.24 5.92 2.63
CA ARG A 49 1.83 7.12 3.25
C ARG A 49 2.37 6.83 4.65
N MET A 50 1.62 6.07 5.46
CA MET A 50 2.06 5.64 6.78
C MET A 50 3.30 4.74 6.72
N MET A 51 3.35 3.82 5.74
CA MET A 51 4.52 2.97 5.51
C MET A 51 5.74 3.80 5.06
N ALA A 52 5.55 4.77 4.18
CA ALA A 52 6.62 5.67 3.74
C ALA A 52 7.22 6.45 4.92
N LEU A 53 6.37 6.96 5.82
CA LEU A 53 6.80 7.63 7.04
C LEU A 53 7.58 6.68 7.96
N ALA A 54 7.13 5.44 8.11
CA ALA A 54 7.83 4.43 8.90
C ALA A 54 9.23 4.15 8.31
N HIS A 55 9.34 3.97 6.99
CA HIS A 55 10.63 3.77 6.33
C HIS A 55 11.54 4.99 6.45
N ARG A 56 11.02 6.22 6.33
CA ARG A 56 11.83 7.44 6.59
C ARG A 56 12.36 7.47 8.03
N SER A 57 11.52 7.16 9.01
CA SER A 57 11.92 7.08 10.42
C SER A 57 12.98 5.99 10.66
N MET A 58 12.90 4.86 9.95
CA MET A 58 13.93 3.82 9.98
C MET A 58 15.25 4.32 9.38
N GLY A 59 15.20 5.01 8.24
CA GLY A 59 16.35 5.64 7.60
C GLY A 59 17.08 6.61 8.55
N ASP A 60 16.32 7.43 9.28
CA ASP A 60 16.85 8.38 10.26
C ASP A 60 17.61 7.70 11.43
N SER A 61 17.21 6.47 11.79
CA SER A 61 17.91 5.70 12.83
C SER A 61 19.35 5.36 12.44
N TYR A 62 19.64 5.24 11.14
CA TYR A 62 20.97 4.95 10.61
C TYR A 62 21.86 6.20 10.50
N ARG A 63 21.28 7.40 10.50
CA ARG A 63 21.96 8.68 10.21
C ARG A 63 23.16 8.99 11.11
N ARG A 64 23.15 8.53 12.36
CA ARG A 64 24.22 8.82 13.35
C ARG A 64 25.44 7.90 13.22
N SER A 65 25.36 6.84 12.41
CA SER A 65 26.44 5.89 12.25
C SER A 65 27.37 6.30 11.11
N LYS A 66 28.69 6.28 11.35
CA LYS A 66 29.71 6.51 10.31
C LYS A 66 30.05 5.25 9.49
N LEU A 67 29.38 4.13 9.77
CA LEU A 67 29.64 2.88 9.07
C LEU A 67 29.03 2.92 7.67
N ARG A 68 29.81 2.56 6.65
CA ARG A 68 29.33 2.43 5.25
C ARG A 68 28.08 1.54 5.12
N LYS A 69 27.93 0.53 5.98
CA LYS A 69 26.74 -0.33 6.01
C LYS A 69 25.49 0.45 6.42
N ALA A 70 25.61 1.37 7.38
CA ALA A 70 24.49 2.18 7.84
C ALA A 70 24.03 3.18 6.78
N GLU A 71 24.96 3.82 6.06
CA GLU A 71 24.59 4.71 4.95
C GLU A 71 23.80 3.96 3.86
N ARG A 72 24.25 2.75 3.48
CA ARG A 72 23.49 1.93 2.52
C ARG A 72 22.09 1.56 3.01
N GLN A 73 21.91 1.34 4.32
CA GLN A 73 20.58 1.06 4.87
C GLN A 73 19.69 2.30 4.90
N LYS A 74 20.26 3.48 5.17
CA LYS A 74 19.55 4.75 5.03
C LYS A 74 19.06 4.94 3.60
N GLU A 75 19.94 4.81 2.61
CA GLU A 75 19.59 4.91 1.18
C GLU A 75 18.54 3.87 0.76
N HIS A 76 18.61 2.65 1.31
CA HIS A 76 17.62 1.61 1.08
C HIS A 76 16.24 2.02 1.60
N CYS A 77 16.16 2.47 2.86
CA CYS A 77 14.92 2.95 3.46
C CYS A 77 14.34 4.18 2.73
N GLU A 78 15.19 5.13 2.32
CA GLU A 78 14.76 6.30 1.54
C GLU A 78 14.16 5.90 0.19
N ARG A 79 14.75 4.90 -0.49
CA ARG A 79 14.21 4.38 -1.74
C ARG A 79 12.85 3.72 -1.55
N ILE A 80 12.68 2.92 -0.49
CA ILE A 80 11.38 2.29 -0.21
C ILE A 80 10.33 3.36 0.09
N ALA A 81 10.63 4.33 0.94
CA ALA A 81 9.71 5.41 1.26
C ALA A 81 9.28 6.20 0.00
N ALA A 82 10.21 6.46 -0.92
CA ALA A 82 9.90 7.13 -2.18
C ALA A 82 8.97 6.30 -3.08
N LEU A 83 9.18 4.97 -3.14
CA LEU A 83 8.31 4.06 -3.89
C LEU A 83 6.91 4.00 -3.28
N GLU A 84 6.81 3.83 -1.96
CA GLU A 84 5.53 3.80 -1.25
C GLU A 84 4.76 5.12 -1.44
N GLU A 85 5.45 6.25 -1.41
CA GLU A 85 4.85 7.55 -1.66
C GLU A 85 4.37 7.71 -3.11
N GLN A 86 5.13 7.24 -4.10
CA GLN A 86 4.68 7.23 -5.50
C GLN A 86 3.43 6.37 -5.67
N ILE A 87 3.42 5.14 -5.14
CA ILE A 87 2.27 4.23 -5.24
C ILE A 87 1.06 4.83 -4.50
N SER A 88 1.27 5.51 -3.37
CA SER A 88 0.17 6.21 -2.67
C SER A 88 -0.49 7.28 -3.54
N GLN A 89 0.27 7.98 -4.38
CA GLN A 89 -0.25 8.98 -5.31
C GLN A 89 -1.01 8.33 -6.48
N GLU A 90 -0.58 7.15 -6.93
CA GLU A 90 -1.29 6.36 -7.94
C GLU A 90 -2.66 5.91 -7.39
N TYR A 91 -2.72 5.40 -6.16
CA TYR A 91 -3.99 5.06 -5.51
C TYR A 91 -4.88 6.28 -5.25
N GLU A 92 -4.31 7.43 -4.87
CA GLU A 92 -5.10 8.66 -4.72
C GLU A 92 -5.73 9.10 -6.04
N GLN A 93 -5.02 8.95 -7.16
CA GLN A 93 -5.56 9.22 -8.49
C GLN A 93 -6.70 8.27 -8.85
N LEU A 94 -6.56 6.97 -8.56
CA LEU A 94 -7.63 5.98 -8.75
C LEU A 94 -8.87 6.30 -7.90
N SER A 95 -8.66 6.69 -6.64
CA SER A 95 -9.74 7.12 -5.75
C SER A 95 -10.52 8.31 -6.37
N LYS A 96 -9.81 9.36 -6.81
CA LYS A 96 -10.42 10.54 -7.44
C LYS A 96 -11.12 10.21 -8.76
N ALA A 97 -10.61 9.27 -9.54
CA ALA A 97 -11.25 8.83 -10.77
C ALA A 97 -12.62 8.22 -10.50
N HIS A 98 -12.74 7.38 -9.47
CA HIS A 98 -14.03 6.81 -9.07
C HIS A 98 -14.95 7.82 -8.39
N GLU A 99 -14.44 8.79 -7.63
CA GLU A 99 -15.26 9.89 -7.10
C GLU A 99 -15.88 10.73 -8.22
N ALA A 100 -15.17 10.92 -9.34
CA ALA A 100 -15.70 11.68 -10.47
C ALA A 100 -16.89 10.98 -11.15
N GLU A 101 -16.91 9.65 -11.20
CA GLU A 101 -18.04 8.88 -11.75
C GLU A 101 -19.32 9.02 -10.90
N LEU A 102 -19.22 9.41 -9.62
CA LEU A 102 -20.39 9.69 -8.77
C LEU A 102 -21.14 10.98 -9.14
N SER A 103 -20.47 11.88 -9.86
CA SER A 103 -20.99 13.19 -10.25
C SER A 103 -21.50 13.24 -11.69
N ARG A 104 -21.53 12.09 -12.36
CA ARG A 104 -21.85 11.94 -13.78
C ARG A 104 -23.31 11.58 -14.01
#